data_AF-A0A976CF28-F1
#
_entry.id   AF-A0A976CF28-F1
#
_cell.length_a   1.000
_cell.length_b   1.000
_cell.length_c   1.000
_cell.angle_alpha   90.00
_cell.angle_beta   90.00
_cell.angle_gamma   90.00
#
_symmetry.space_group_name_H-M   'P 1'
#
loop_
_entity.id
_entity.type
_entity.pdbx_description
1 polymer ?
#
loop_
_entity_poly.entity_id
_entity_poly.type
_entity_poly.pdbx_seq_one_letter_code
_entity_poly.pdbx_strand_id
1 'polypeptide(L)'
;MKKIIYIFFYNFIFINILLSCNLNENESNSLQKKEKIAPKNIPLLVVTGFGSELENISLSELKQKYCEGKIYVLQSIKKEIDTLWQCSNLKTIQKLQDFVPFAKNNLLLTNIDNTIAQFKALKIDGVSFFDDSEKYPLTNPHTKSPAFEYKKNITHFVLTGVTA
;
A
#
# COMPACT_ATOMS: atom_id res chain seq x y z
N MET A 1 42.30 12.90 59.57
CA MET A 1 42.56 14.10 58.74
C MET A 1 43.41 13.70 57.55
N LYS A 2 42.98 14.10 56.35
CA LYS A 2 43.73 14.19 55.08
C LYS A 2 44.65 13.02 54.71
N LYS A 3 44.27 12.28 53.68
CA LYS A 3 45.16 11.93 52.55
C LYS A 3 44.31 11.37 51.41
N ILE A 4 43.98 12.22 50.45
CA ILE A 4 44.69 12.36 49.17
C ILE A 4 43.93 11.56 48.10
N ILE A 5 43.12 12.33 47.37
CA ILE A 5 42.46 12.00 46.12
C ILE A 5 43.57 11.99 45.05
N TYR A 6 44.16 10.84 44.78
CA TYR A 6 44.92 10.57 43.56
C TYR A 6 44.16 9.51 42.76
N ILE A 7 44.39 9.51 41.45
CA ILE A 7 43.82 8.60 40.42
C ILE A 7 42.63 9.21 39.65
N PHE A 8 42.66 10.52 39.40
CA PHE A 8 42.58 10.98 38.01
C PHE A 8 43.99 10.79 37.42
N PHE A 9 44.14 10.15 36.25
CA PHE A 9 45.33 10.11 35.35
C PHE A 9 45.74 8.75 34.75
N TYR A 10 44.96 7.67 34.86
CA TYR A 10 45.27 6.43 34.14
C TYR A 10 44.05 5.89 33.41
N ASN A 11 43.79 6.42 32.22
CA ASN A 11 43.15 5.74 31.07
C ASN A 11 43.02 6.74 29.90
N PHE A 12 44.12 7.42 29.55
CA PHE A 12 44.20 8.35 28.40
C PHE A 12 45.07 7.79 27.26
N ILE A 13 45.30 6.48 27.20
CA ILE A 13 46.16 5.89 26.15
C ILE A 13 45.53 4.58 25.72
N PHE A 14 44.45 4.61 24.91
CA PHE A 14 44.04 3.46 24.08
C PHE A 14 42.94 3.80 23.04
N ILE A 15 42.98 4.97 22.38
CA ILE A 15 42.14 5.20 21.18
C ILE A 15 42.93 6.05 20.16
N ASN A 16 43.91 5.41 19.53
CA ASN A 16 44.53 5.89 18.29
C ASN A 16 44.95 4.67 17.49
N ILE A 17 43.99 4.05 16.80
CA ILE A 17 44.12 3.32 15.52
C ILE A 17 42.68 3.12 15.05
N LEU A 18 42.38 3.66 13.86
CA LEU A 18 41.25 3.40 12.93
C LEU A 18 40.78 4.70 12.25
N LEU A 19 41.73 5.45 11.69
CA LEU A 19 41.45 6.34 10.55
C LEU A 19 42.45 6.00 9.45
N SER A 20 42.12 5.00 8.64
CA SER A 20 42.66 4.79 7.29
C SER A 20 41.90 3.64 6.63
N CYS A 21 40.82 3.96 5.89
CA CYS A 21 40.41 3.35 4.62
C CYS A 21 38.98 3.77 4.28
N ASN A 22 38.84 4.70 3.34
CA ASN A 22 38.13 4.48 2.08
C ASN A 22 38.20 5.80 1.29
N LEU A 23 39.16 5.92 0.37
CA LEU A 23 39.00 5.61 -1.05
C LEU A 23 37.82 6.35 -1.66
N ASN A 24 38.18 7.42 -2.37
CA ASN A 24 37.37 8.14 -3.33
C ASN A 24 36.69 7.17 -4.30
N GLU A 25 35.38 7.02 -4.18
CA GLU A 25 34.54 6.69 -5.32
C GLU A 25 33.84 7.97 -5.77
N ASN A 26 34.27 8.45 -6.94
CA ASN A 26 33.53 9.40 -7.75
C ASN A 26 32.24 8.71 -8.22
N GLU A 27 31.22 8.63 -7.36
CA GLU A 27 29.88 8.35 -7.83
C GLU A 27 29.25 9.63 -8.36
N SER A 28 29.08 9.60 -9.68
CA SER A 28 28.27 10.52 -10.46
C SER A 28 26.99 10.84 -9.72
N ASN A 29 26.93 12.05 -9.18
CA ASN A 29 25.72 12.69 -8.67
C ASN A 29 24.81 12.98 -9.88
N SER A 30 24.25 11.92 -10.47
CA SER A 30 23.06 12.04 -11.28
C SER A 30 21.96 12.42 -10.31
N LEU A 31 21.68 13.72 -10.28
CA LEU A 31 20.42 14.25 -9.80
C LEU A 31 19.32 13.52 -10.58
N GLN A 32 18.88 12.36 -10.08
CA GLN A 32 17.51 11.93 -10.23
C GLN A 32 16.70 13.02 -9.52
N LYS A 33 16.41 14.06 -10.29
CA LYS A 33 15.27 14.94 -10.09
C LYS A 33 14.11 13.97 -9.89
N LYS A 34 13.78 13.68 -8.63
CA LYS A 34 12.49 13.13 -8.24
C LYS A 34 11.50 14.12 -8.80
N GLU A 35 11.08 13.86 -10.03
CA GLU A 35 9.93 14.49 -10.61
C GLU A 35 8.86 14.32 -9.55
N LYS A 36 8.36 15.45 -9.04
CA LYS A 36 7.23 15.47 -8.13
C LYS A 36 6.08 14.90 -8.94
N ILE A 37 5.95 13.57 -8.94
CA ILE A 37 4.84 12.87 -9.57
C ILE A 37 3.61 13.48 -8.93
N ALA A 38 2.84 14.23 -9.71
CA ALA A 38 1.57 14.78 -9.26
C ALA A 38 0.78 13.65 -8.59
N PRO A 39 0.12 13.88 -7.44
CA PRO A 39 -0.40 12.80 -6.60
C PRO A 39 -1.43 11.99 -7.40
N LYS A 40 -1.04 10.87 -8.00
CA LYS A 40 -1.87 10.11 -8.95
C LYS A 40 -3.16 9.68 -8.24
N ASN A 41 -4.32 9.81 -8.91
CA ASN A 41 -5.53 9.18 -8.40
C ASN A 41 -5.31 7.67 -8.49
N ILE A 42 -5.07 7.01 -7.37
CA ILE A 42 -4.84 5.56 -7.36
C ILE A 42 -6.22 4.91 -7.15
N PRO A 43 -6.69 4.11 -8.11
CA PRO A 43 -7.98 3.46 -7.99
C PRO A 43 -7.97 2.49 -6.81
N LEU A 44 -9.06 2.54 -6.07
CA LEU A 44 -9.31 1.70 -4.92
C LEU A 44 -10.05 0.46 -5.39
N LEU A 45 -9.81 -0.69 -4.76
CA LEU A 45 -10.42 -1.96 -5.12
C LEU A 45 -10.93 -2.66 -3.87
N VAL A 46 -12.01 -3.42 -4.03
CA VAL A 46 -12.47 -4.36 -3.01
C VAL A 46 -12.12 -5.76 -3.49
N VAL A 47 -11.42 -6.52 -2.66
CA VAL A 47 -10.94 -7.86 -3.02
C VAL A 47 -11.40 -8.92 -2.01
N THR A 48 -11.52 -10.15 -2.48
CA THR A 48 -11.85 -11.34 -1.70
C THR A 48 -11.13 -12.56 -2.27
N GLY A 49 -11.20 -13.71 -1.60
CA GLY A 49 -10.65 -14.96 -2.10
C GLY A 49 -11.47 -15.53 -3.26
N PHE A 50 -10.84 -16.23 -4.19
CA PHE A 50 -11.52 -16.84 -5.34
C PHE A 50 -12.63 -17.85 -4.97
N GLY A 51 -12.56 -18.45 -3.79
CA GLY A 51 -13.61 -19.35 -3.29
C GLY A 51 -14.87 -18.64 -2.79
N SER A 52 -14.93 -17.31 -2.80
CA SER A 52 -16.12 -16.54 -2.48
C SER A 52 -17.03 -16.42 -3.70
N GLU A 53 -18.33 -16.67 -3.50
CA GLU A 53 -19.37 -16.47 -4.53
C GLU A 53 -19.72 -15.00 -4.74
N LEU A 54 -19.27 -14.10 -3.85
CA LEU A 54 -19.57 -12.68 -3.97
C LEU A 54 -18.78 -12.08 -5.14
N GLU A 55 -19.48 -11.52 -6.12
CA GLU A 55 -18.89 -10.89 -7.30
C GLU A 55 -19.11 -9.38 -7.36
N ASN A 56 -20.12 -8.88 -6.66
CA ASN A 56 -20.56 -7.49 -6.70
C ASN A 56 -20.95 -7.00 -5.31
N ILE A 57 -20.72 -5.71 -5.05
CA ILE A 57 -21.21 -5.01 -3.85
C ILE A 57 -21.58 -3.58 -4.25
N SER A 58 -22.64 -3.00 -3.69
CA SER A 58 -22.93 -1.59 -3.98
C SER A 58 -21.97 -0.67 -3.24
N LEU A 59 -21.74 0.54 -3.77
CA LEU A 59 -20.89 1.51 -3.08
C LEU A 59 -21.47 1.91 -1.71
N SER A 60 -22.80 2.01 -1.60
CA SER A 60 -23.48 2.32 -0.34
C SER A 60 -23.29 1.22 0.70
N GLU A 61 -23.45 -0.05 0.30
CA GLU A 61 -23.26 -1.21 1.17
C GLU A 61 -21.78 -1.33 1.59
N LEU A 62 -20.85 -1.11 0.67
CA LEU A 62 -19.42 -1.10 0.94
C LEU A 62 -19.06 -0.07 2.02
N LYS A 63 -19.51 1.18 1.85
CA LYS A 63 -19.28 2.26 2.81
C LYS A 63 -19.87 1.92 4.18
N GLN A 64 -21.12 1.44 4.20
CA GLN A 64 -21.79 1.05 5.45
C GLN A 64 -20.98 -0.04 6.17
N LYS A 65 -20.65 -1.14 5.49
CA LYS A 65 -19.89 -2.24 6.10
C LYS A 65 -18.50 -1.82 6.55
N TYR A 66 -17.86 -0.88 5.84
CA TYR A 66 -16.58 -0.32 6.29
C TYR A 66 -16.74 0.45 7.60
N CYS A 67 -17.71 1.36 7.69
CA CYS A 67 -17.94 2.15 8.90
C CYS A 67 -18.40 1.28 10.07
N GLU A 68 -19.06 0.15 9.82
CA GLU A 68 -19.40 -0.87 10.81
C GLU A 68 -18.22 -1.78 11.19
N GLY A 69 -17.05 -1.64 10.57
CA GLY A 69 -15.88 -2.48 10.82
C GLY A 69 -16.05 -3.93 10.36
N LYS A 70 -16.89 -4.20 9.35
CA LYS A 70 -17.10 -5.53 8.76
C LYS A 70 -16.14 -5.85 7.62
N ILE A 71 -15.44 -4.85 7.09
CA ILE A 71 -14.50 -4.97 5.97
C ILE A 71 -13.10 -4.67 6.48
N TYR A 72 -12.11 -5.41 6.00
CA TYR A 72 -10.71 -5.11 6.29
C TYR A 72 -10.21 -3.98 5.39
N VAL A 73 -9.20 -3.24 5.82
CA VAL A 73 -8.58 -2.19 5.03
C VAL A 73 -7.07 -2.28 5.09
N LEU A 74 -6.40 -2.10 3.95
CA LEU A 74 -4.94 -2.06 3.91
C LEU A 74 -4.43 -0.76 4.56
N GLN A 75 -3.41 -0.89 5.41
CA GLN A 75 -2.84 0.22 6.19
C GLN A 75 -2.44 1.43 5.31
N SER A 76 -1.93 1.18 4.10
CA SER A 76 -1.47 2.20 3.17
C SER A 76 -2.58 3.18 2.74
N ILE A 77 -3.83 2.72 2.68
CA ILE A 77 -4.97 3.54 2.23
C ILE A 77 -5.92 3.94 3.37
N LYS A 78 -5.80 3.32 4.55
CA LYS A 78 -6.74 3.48 5.66
C LYS A 78 -7.07 4.94 5.97
N LYS A 79 -6.05 5.79 6.13
CA LYS A 79 -6.22 7.21 6.50
C LYS A 79 -7.06 7.98 5.47
N GLU A 80 -6.83 7.68 4.19
CA GLU A 80 -7.55 8.31 3.09
C GLU A 80 -9.02 7.90 3.09
N ILE A 81 -9.30 6.61 3.25
CA ILE A 81 -10.67 6.08 3.28
C ILE A 81 -11.43 6.57 4.51
N ASP A 82 -10.79 6.57 5.68
CA ASP A 82 -11.41 7.10 6.90
C ASP A 82 -11.83 8.56 6.72
N THR A 83 -10.99 9.35 6.03
CA THR A 83 -11.27 10.75 5.71
C THR A 83 -12.42 10.87 4.70
N LEU A 84 -12.38 10.06 3.63
CA LEU A 84 -13.37 10.09 2.55
C LEU A 84 -14.77 9.69 3.04
N TRP A 85 -14.85 8.68 3.92
CA TRP A 85 -16.11 8.13 4.40
C TRP A 85 -16.53 8.67 5.77
N GLN A 86 -15.70 9.54 6.37
CA GLN A 86 -15.95 10.20 7.66
C GLN A 86 -16.22 9.20 8.79
N CYS A 87 -15.51 8.08 8.78
CA CYS A 87 -15.64 7.03 9.80
C CYS A 87 -14.28 6.35 10.03
N SER A 88 -14.12 5.69 11.18
CA SER A 88 -12.87 5.00 11.52
C SER A 88 -13.10 3.50 11.58
N ASN A 89 -12.39 2.75 10.73
CA ASN A 89 -12.42 1.30 10.74
C ASN A 89 -11.20 0.73 11.48
N LEU A 90 -11.40 -0.17 12.44
CA LEU A 90 -10.31 -0.77 13.21
C LEU A 90 -9.71 -2.03 12.57
N LYS A 91 -10.38 -2.65 11.60
CA LYS A 91 -9.92 -3.87 10.92
C LYS A 91 -8.85 -3.57 9.88
N THR A 92 -7.65 -3.25 10.36
CA THR A 92 -6.53 -2.87 9.49
C THR A 92 -5.60 -4.06 9.25
N ILE A 93 -5.20 -4.24 8.00
CA ILE A 93 -4.21 -5.21 7.55
C ILE A 93 -2.94 -4.46 7.17
N GLN A 94 -1.78 -4.91 7.68
CA GLN A 94 -0.50 -4.23 7.40
C GLN A 94 -0.01 -4.52 5.98
N LYS A 95 -0.02 -5.80 5.59
CA LYS A 95 0.37 -6.24 4.26
C LYS A 95 -0.72 -7.11 3.66
N LEU A 96 -0.87 -7.04 2.35
CA LEU A 96 -1.88 -7.80 1.62
C LEU A 96 -1.83 -9.32 1.93
N GLN A 97 -0.63 -9.88 2.14
CA GLN A 97 -0.42 -11.28 2.46
C GLN A 97 -1.06 -11.69 3.80
N ASP A 98 -1.17 -10.77 4.76
CA ASP A 98 -1.77 -11.06 6.06
C ASP A 98 -3.30 -11.27 5.94
N PHE A 99 -3.90 -10.88 4.81
CA PHE A 99 -5.33 -11.09 4.53
C PHE A 99 -5.65 -12.49 4.01
N VAL A 100 -4.67 -13.23 3.47
CA VAL A 100 -4.86 -14.58 2.88
C VAL A 100 -5.72 -15.52 3.74
N PRO A 101 -5.47 -15.70 5.04
CA PRO A 101 -6.28 -16.63 5.86
C PRO A 101 -7.74 -16.18 6.05
N PHE A 102 -8.04 -14.89 5.86
CA PHE A 102 -9.38 -14.32 6.02
C PHE A 102 -10.15 -14.19 4.71
N ALA A 103 -9.46 -14.29 3.57
CA ALA A 103 -9.96 -13.89 2.26
C ALA A 103 -11.21 -14.64 1.80
N LYS A 104 -11.43 -15.89 2.24
CA LYS A 104 -12.58 -16.69 1.82
C LYS A 104 -13.94 -16.10 2.23
N ASN A 105 -13.99 -15.49 3.42
CA ASN A 105 -15.25 -15.06 4.05
C ASN A 105 -15.31 -13.55 4.28
N ASN A 106 -14.27 -12.82 3.89
CA ASN A 106 -14.14 -11.39 4.20
C ASN A 106 -13.78 -10.60 2.95
N LEU A 107 -13.96 -9.29 3.06
CA LEU A 107 -13.57 -8.32 2.06
C LEU A 107 -12.39 -7.50 2.58
N LEU A 108 -11.50 -7.12 1.66
CA LEU A 108 -10.42 -6.19 1.91
C LEU A 108 -10.53 -5.02 0.93
N LEU A 109 -10.48 -3.80 1.46
CA LEU A 109 -10.29 -2.60 0.69
C LEU A 109 -8.78 -2.35 0.50
N THR A 110 -8.36 -2.19 -0.75
CA THR A 110 -6.97 -1.98 -1.15
C THR A 110 -6.90 -0.98 -2.32
N ASN A 111 -5.71 -0.73 -2.85
CA ASN A 111 -5.52 0.02 -4.08
C ASN A 111 -4.90 -0.88 -5.17
N ILE A 112 -4.91 -0.38 -6.41
CA ILE A 112 -4.42 -1.15 -7.56
C ILE A 112 -2.95 -1.59 -7.42
N ASP A 113 -2.10 -0.75 -6.83
CA ASP A 113 -0.66 -1.03 -6.68
C ASP A 113 -0.38 -2.21 -5.76
N ASN A 114 -1.31 -2.53 -4.87
CA ASN A 114 -1.23 -3.66 -3.94
C ASN A 114 -2.11 -4.83 -4.39
N THR A 115 -2.53 -4.91 -5.65
CA THR A 115 -3.32 -6.05 -6.13
C THR A 115 -2.40 -7.18 -6.58
N ILE A 116 -2.70 -8.41 -6.15
CA ILE A 116 -2.02 -9.62 -6.64
C ILE A 116 -3.04 -10.59 -7.21
N ALA A 117 -2.60 -11.43 -8.14
CA ALA A 117 -3.46 -12.42 -8.82
C ALA A 117 -4.07 -13.49 -7.90
N GLN A 118 -3.75 -13.50 -6.60
CA GLN A 118 -4.32 -14.41 -5.61
C GLN A 118 -5.72 -13.98 -5.13
N PHE A 119 -6.12 -12.73 -5.36
CA PHE A 119 -7.43 -12.24 -4.95
C PHE A 119 -8.31 -11.87 -6.14
N LYS A 120 -9.61 -12.10 -5.98
CA LYS A 120 -10.66 -11.68 -6.89
C LYS A 120 -11.10 -10.27 -6.51
N ALA A 121 -11.06 -9.34 -7.47
CA ALA A 121 -11.66 -8.02 -7.27
C ALA A 121 -13.17 -8.07 -7.53
N LEU A 122 -13.94 -7.39 -6.68
CA LEU A 122 -15.38 -7.28 -6.83
C LEU A 122 -15.74 -6.14 -7.77
N LYS A 123 -16.87 -6.31 -8.46
CA LYS A 123 -17.59 -5.22 -9.11
C LYS A 123 -18.19 -4.29 -8.05
N ILE A 124 -18.20 -2.99 -8.34
CA ILE A 124 -18.91 -2.00 -7.52
C ILE A 124 -20.04 -1.42 -8.35
N ASP A 125 -21.26 -1.52 -7.84
CA ASP A 125 -22.47 -1.13 -8.56
C ASP A 125 -22.57 -1.78 -9.96
N GLY A 126 -22.11 -3.03 -10.07
CA GLY A 126 -22.11 -3.80 -11.32
C GLY A 126 -20.92 -3.51 -12.25
N VAL A 127 -20.06 -2.55 -11.92
CA VAL A 127 -18.91 -2.16 -12.76
C VAL A 127 -17.62 -2.79 -12.23
N SER A 128 -16.89 -3.48 -13.11
CA SER A 128 -15.53 -3.96 -12.84
C SER A 128 -14.53 -2.88 -13.21
N PHE A 129 -13.57 -2.59 -12.33
CA PHE A 129 -12.48 -1.66 -12.64
C PHE A 129 -11.66 -2.12 -13.86
N PHE A 130 -11.50 -3.44 -14.03
CA PHE A 130 -10.72 -4.01 -15.13
C PHE A 130 -11.50 -4.07 -16.45
N ASP A 131 -12.84 -4.00 -16.42
CA ASP A 131 -13.66 -4.00 -17.63
C ASP A 131 -13.97 -2.57 -18.11
N ASP A 132 -14.33 -1.66 -17.18
CA ASP A 132 -14.67 -0.26 -17.46
C ASP A 132 -14.19 0.65 -16.32
N SER A 133 -12.91 1.01 -16.35
CA SER A 133 -12.29 1.86 -15.33
C SER A 133 -12.86 3.27 -15.27
N GLU A 134 -13.42 3.79 -16.37
CA GLU A 134 -13.94 5.16 -16.45
C GLU A 134 -15.26 5.31 -15.70
N LYS A 135 -16.08 4.24 -15.67
CA LYS A 135 -17.36 4.21 -14.95
C LYS A 135 -17.25 3.63 -13.54
N TYR A 136 -16.06 3.18 -13.14
CA TYR A 136 -15.88 2.54 -11.84
C TYR A 136 -16.06 3.56 -10.69
N PRO A 137 -17.00 3.34 -9.76
CA PRO A 137 -17.43 4.37 -8.81
C PRO A 137 -16.49 4.55 -7.62
N LEU A 138 -15.60 3.58 -7.37
CA LEU A 138 -14.70 3.59 -6.22
C LEU A 138 -13.33 4.18 -6.62
N THR A 139 -13.31 5.49 -6.79
CA THR A 139 -12.09 6.27 -7.06
C THR A 139 -11.81 7.24 -5.91
N ASN A 140 -10.56 7.62 -5.70
CA ASN A 140 -10.22 8.62 -4.69
C ASN A 140 -10.40 10.04 -5.28
N PRO A 141 -11.41 10.82 -4.86
CA PRO A 141 -11.64 12.15 -5.41
C PRO A 141 -10.62 13.21 -4.91
N HIS A 142 -9.78 12.90 -3.91
CA HIS A 142 -8.93 13.91 -3.26
C HIS A 142 -7.69 14.34 -4.04
N THR A 143 -7.38 13.69 -5.15
CA THR A 143 -6.28 14.12 -6.00
C THR A 143 -6.83 15.03 -7.10
N LYS A 144 -6.47 16.33 -7.07
CA LYS A 144 -6.56 17.27 -8.21
C LYS A 144 -5.69 16.85 -9.41
N SER A 145 -5.33 15.58 -9.46
CA SER A 145 -4.43 14.99 -10.41
C SER A 145 -5.22 14.37 -11.53
N PRO A 146 -4.60 14.18 -12.70
CA PRO A 146 -5.22 13.44 -13.79
C PRO A 146 -5.75 12.09 -13.29
N ALA A 147 -6.93 11.73 -13.79
CA ALA A 147 -7.54 10.42 -13.56
C ALA A 147 -6.55 9.31 -13.93
N PHE A 148 -6.66 8.15 -13.27
CA PHE A 148 -5.83 7.00 -13.60
C PHE A 148 -6.11 6.53 -15.04
N GLU A 149 -5.17 6.75 -15.96
CA GLU A 149 -5.28 6.24 -17.32
C GLU A 149 -4.96 4.73 -17.34
N TYR A 150 -5.98 3.89 -17.21
CA TYR A 150 -5.81 2.43 -17.16
C TYR A 150 -5.04 1.89 -18.38
N LYS A 151 -5.45 2.28 -19.59
CA LYS A 151 -4.84 1.85 -20.86
C LYS A 151 -3.36 2.21 -20.99
N LYS A 152 -2.89 3.27 -20.32
CA LYS A 152 -1.50 3.72 -20.38
C LYS A 152 -0.63 3.09 -19.29
N ASN A 153 -1.24 2.70 -18.17
CA ASN A 153 -0.53 2.31 -16.95
C ASN A 153 -0.59 0.81 -16.65
N ILE A 154 -1.44 0.04 -17.35
CA ILE A 154 -1.63 -1.39 -17.10
C ILE A 154 -1.42 -2.19 -18.39
N THR A 155 -0.48 -3.14 -18.32
CA THR A 155 -0.25 -4.13 -19.39
C THR A 155 -1.17 -5.33 -19.19
N HIS A 156 -1.88 -5.73 -20.23
CA HIS A 156 -2.72 -6.94 -20.22
C HIS A 156 -1.89 -8.14 -20.67
N PHE A 157 -1.98 -9.24 -19.93
CA PHE A 157 -1.46 -10.54 -20.34
C PHE A 157 -2.60 -11.55 -20.27
N VAL A 158 -2.96 -12.13 -21.42
CA VAL A 158 -3.99 -13.17 -21.52
C VAL A 158 -3.28 -14.50 -21.72
N LEU A 159 -3.37 -15.39 -20.73
CA LEU A 159 -2.91 -16.77 -20.86
C LEU A 159 -4.10 -17.66 -21.22
N THR A 160 -4.21 -18.03 -22.49
CA THR A 160 -5.18 -19.04 -22.93
C THR A 160 -4.54 -20.43 -22.85
N GLY A 161 -4.98 -21.25 -21.90
CA GLY A 161 -4.68 -22.68 -21.90
C GLY A 161 -5.66 -23.42 -22.79
N VAL A 162 -5.23 -23.93 -23.94
CA VAL A 162 -5.95 -24.98 -24.65
C VAL A 162 -5.47 -26.32 -24.11
N THR A 163 -6.27 -26.97 -23.27
CA THR A 163 -6.08 -28.38 -22.96
C THR A 163 -6.50 -29.18 -24.19
N ALA A 164 -5.53 -29.81 -24.85
CA ALA A 164 -5.74 -30.76 -25.94
C ALA A 164 -6.28 -32.10 -25.42
#